data_AF-A0A3N5BTT9-F1
#
_entry.id   AF-A0A3N5BTT9-F1
#
_cell.length_a   1.000
_cell.length_b   1.000
_cell.length_c   1.000
_cell.angle_alpha   90.00
_cell.angle_beta   90.00
_cell.angle_gamma   90.00
#
_symmetry.space_group_name_H-M   'P 1'
#
loop_
_entity.id
_entity.type
_entity.pdbx_description
1 polymer ?
#
loop_
_entity_poly.entity_id
_entity_poly.type
_entity_poly.pdbx_seq_one_letter_code
_entity_poly.pdbx_strand_id
1 'polypeptide(L)'
;MKYVARFLKPYYFQMAIAWFLMLTELAVELMLPFFLGKMIDEGIQTQELDTIIFWGSIMVGLAILSFAAGIINSFFSAHVTFKFGYDMRQRLFEKVQAFSFKNLNEYPTSSLVTRFTNDIRMIQNGIFMGLRIMLRAPLLVLGGVIMAFLVNWRIALIFLVTVPLLIGFLLFVVMKAGKLFRKVQERLDNVNRVMQENLSGIRLIKAFVRKKHETNRFMGANTELMQNTKKALRLIETSMPVLLFVMNMSLLFILWYGNIEVGNNNAQVGDVVAIVNYALRVSMAISMFGFLTMAIARMKASSDRIAQVLDAEIDLVESEYANEQYRVNDGTIEFSNVSFRYPNLKEDVLSELSFTVQPQEKITIIGATGSGKTSLFQLIPRLYDATKGSVFIDGHDVRDYKLDYLRGAIGYVPQAPLLFTGSIRENIRWGKNDASEDDIIQAAKDAQIHDTIKNLPNGYDTQIGQKGVNLSGGQKQRVSIARALIRHPKILMLDDSTSALDLKTESRLLDAINQYECTTLIVTQKVTTAMSTDRIFLMDDGQLLDVGRHDQLVKTSDLYRKIVESQFGKEDVHEH
;
A
#
# COMPACT_ATOMS: atom_id res chain seq x y z
N MET A 1 3.29 -13.41 9.69
CA MET A 1 3.49 -13.37 11.16
C MET A 1 4.94 -13.29 11.66
N LYS A 2 5.94 -13.87 10.97
CA LYS A 2 7.37 -13.85 11.38
C LYS A 2 7.90 -12.44 11.72
N TYR A 3 7.65 -11.47 10.85
CA TYR A 3 8.07 -10.08 11.07
C TYR A 3 7.38 -9.46 12.29
N VAL A 4 6.08 -9.70 12.47
CA VAL A 4 5.35 -9.18 13.65
C VAL A 4 6.02 -9.62 14.94
N ALA A 5 6.34 -10.91 15.07
CA ALA A 5 7.04 -11.43 16.25
C ALA A 5 8.44 -10.84 16.43
N ARG A 6 9.21 -10.69 15.34
CA ARG A 6 10.57 -10.10 15.38
C ARG A 6 10.55 -8.65 15.87
N PHE A 7 9.63 -7.83 15.35
CA PHE A 7 9.51 -6.41 15.70
C PHE A 7 8.87 -6.19 17.07
N LEU A 8 8.17 -7.18 17.62
CA LEU A 8 7.67 -7.14 19.00
C LEU A 8 8.73 -7.53 20.05
N LYS A 9 9.77 -8.28 19.65
CA LYS A 9 10.82 -8.78 20.56
C LYS A 9 11.45 -7.69 21.45
N PRO A 10 11.76 -6.47 20.97
CA PRO A 10 12.32 -5.42 21.81
C PRO A 10 11.39 -4.95 22.94
N TYR A 11 10.08 -5.20 22.79
CA TYR A 11 9.03 -4.70 23.68
C TYR A 11 8.48 -5.78 24.63
N TYR A 12 9.19 -6.90 24.79
CA TYR A 12 8.71 -8.05 25.57
C TYR A 12 8.41 -7.70 27.03
N PHE A 13 9.17 -6.79 27.64
CA PHE A 13 8.97 -6.38 29.02
C PHE A 13 7.65 -5.63 29.20
N GLN A 14 7.35 -4.68 28.32
CA GLN A 14 6.08 -3.94 28.32
C GLN A 14 4.90 -4.87 28.01
N MET A 15 5.08 -5.85 27.11
CA MET A 15 4.07 -6.88 26.85
C MET A 15 3.83 -7.76 28.08
N ALA A 16 4.88 -8.14 28.81
CA ALA A 16 4.76 -8.90 30.05
C ALA A 16 3.99 -8.13 31.13
N ILE A 17 4.25 -6.82 31.28
CA ILE A 17 3.47 -5.94 32.17
C ILE A 17 2.00 -5.91 31.73
N ALA A 18 1.74 -5.73 30.44
CA ALA A 18 0.37 -5.72 29.92
C ALA A 18 -0.36 -7.05 30.22
N TRP A 19 0.27 -8.19 29.96
CA TRP A 19 -0.31 -9.50 30.27
C TRP A 19 -0.51 -9.71 31.77
N PHE A 20 0.45 -9.32 32.61
CA PHE A 20 0.29 -9.39 34.06
C PHE A 20 -0.93 -8.60 34.53
N LEU A 21 -1.07 -7.34 34.10
CA LEU A 21 -2.21 -6.51 34.47
C LEU A 21 -3.54 -7.04 33.91
N MET A 22 -3.53 -7.62 32.71
CA MET A 22 -4.71 -8.29 32.15
C MET A 22 -5.10 -9.52 32.97
N LEU A 23 -4.13 -10.31 33.43
CA LEU A 23 -4.38 -11.45 34.32
C LEU A 23 -4.88 -11.01 35.69
N THR A 24 -4.39 -9.89 36.22
CA THR A 24 -4.93 -9.27 37.45
C THR A 24 -6.39 -8.86 37.26
N GLU A 25 -6.72 -8.21 36.15
CA GLU A 25 -8.10 -7.84 35.81
C GLU A 25 -9.00 -9.07 35.72
N LEU A 26 -8.52 -10.12 35.04
CA LEU A 26 -9.22 -11.40 34.91
C LEU A 26 -9.43 -12.07 36.27
N ALA A 27 -8.41 -12.10 37.13
CA ALA A 27 -8.49 -12.72 38.45
C ALA A 27 -9.52 -12.00 39.33
N VAL A 28 -9.46 -10.65 39.38
CA VAL A 28 -10.45 -9.85 40.09
C VAL A 28 -11.84 -10.14 39.57
N GLU A 29 -12.02 -10.08 38.24
CA GLU A 29 -13.30 -10.37 37.61
C GLU A 29 -13.81 -11.72 38.10
N LEU A 30 -13.03 -12.81 37.95
CA LEU A 30 -13.42 -14.16 38.39
C LEU A 30 -13.71 -14.29 39.90
N MET A 31 -13.09 -13.48 40.76
CA MET A 31 -13.32 -13.54 42.21
C MET A 31 -14.60 -12.82 42.67
N LEU A 32 -15.07 -11.80 41.93
CA LEU A 32 -16.24 -11.00 42.35
C LEU A 32 -17.53 -11.81 42.58
N PRO A 33 -17.93 -12.79 41.74
CA PRO A 33 -19.12 -13.59 41.98
C PRO A 33 -19.00 -14.50 43.19
N PHE A 34 -17.80 -15.01 43.46
CA PHE A 34 -17.52 -15.81 44.65
C PHE A 34 -17.73 -14.99 45.92
N PHE A 35 -17.17 -13.78 45.99
CA PHE A 35 -17.39 -12.89 47.14
C PHE A 35 -18.84 -12.41 47.27
N LEU A 36 -19.52 -12.20 46.13
CA LEU A 36 -20.96 -11.91 46.14
C LEU A 36 -21.75 -13.07 46.76
N GLY A 37 -21.41 -14.32 46.44
CA GLY A 37 -22.00 -15.51 47.07
C GLY A 37 -21.75 -15.53 48.57
N LYS A 38 -20.49 -15.36 49.00
CA LYS A 38 -20.10 -15.29 50.41
C LYS A 38 -20.83 -14.19 51.20
N MET A 39 -20.96 -13.01 50.62
CA MET A 39 -21.70 -11.91 51.22
C MET A 39 -23.18 -12.24 51.45
N ILE A 40 -23.79 -13.01 50.53
CA ILE A 40 -25.18 -13.47 50.67
C ILE A 40 -25.29 -14.50 51.79
N ASP A 41 -24.44 -15.53 51.76
CA ASP A 41 -24.55 -16.69 52.66
C ASP A 41 -24.12 -16.36 54.10
N GLU A 42 -23.03 -15.62 54.27
CA GLU A 42 -22.46 -15.30 55.59
C GLU A 42 -22.93 -13.97 56.17
N GLY A 43 -23.53 -13.09 55.35
CA GLY A 43 -23.96 -11.76 55.77
C GLY A 43 -25.46 -11.53 55.67
N ILE A 44 -26.03 -11.64 54.46
CA ILE A 44 -27.46 -11.31 54.24
C ILE A 44 -28.37 -12.34 54.92
N GLN A 45 -28.07 -13.64 54.79
CA GLN A 45 -28.87 -14.69 55.40
C GLN A 45 -28.77 -14.71 56.94
N THR A 46 -27.60 -14.38 57.48
CA THR A 46 -27.32 -14.32 58.92
C THR A 46 -27.73 -12.98 59.55
N GLN A 47 -28.09 -11.98 58.73
CA GLN A 47 -28.38 -10.59 59.12
C GLN A 47 -27.19 -9.88 59.81
N GLU A 48 -25.96 -10.28 59.49
CA GLU A 48 -24.73 -9.69 60.03
C GLU A 48 -24.21 -8.56 59.14
N LEU A 49 -24.46 -7.31 59.55
CA LEU A 49 -24.02 -6.11 58.82
C LEU A 49 -22.50 -6.01 58.68
N ASP A 50 -21.73 -6.42 59.70
CA ASP A 50 -20.27 -6.33 59.68
C ASP A 50 -19.68 -7.23 58.59
N THR A 51 -20.22 -8.44 58.42
CA THR A 51 -19.81 -9.39 57.37
C THR A 51 -20.15 -8.87 55.97
N ILE A 52 -21.30 -8.19 55.81
CA ILE A 52 -21.67 -7.53 54.55
C ILE A 52 -20.69 -6.39 54.23
N ILE A 53 -20.37 -5.54 55.21
CA ILE A 53 -19.44 -4.43 55.04
C ILE A 53 -18.04 -4.96 54.70
N PHE A 54 -17.59 -6.03 55.35
CA PHE A 54 -16.29 -6.65 55.09
C PHE A 54 -16.16 -7.15 53.64
N TRP A 55 -17.07 -8.03 53.20
CA TRP A 55 -17.03 -8.57 51.84
C TRP A 55 -17.28 -7.49 50.78
N GLY A 56 -18.21 -6.56 51.05
CA GLY A 56 -18.46 -5.40 50.18
C GLY A 56 -17.23 -4.51 50.02
N SER A 57 -16.49 -4.24 51.10
CA SER A 57 -15.25 -3.44 51.05
C SER A 57 -14.17 -4.13 50.22
N ILE A 58 -14.02 -5.45 50.36
CA ILE A 58 -13.10 -6.24 49.53
C ILE A 58 -13.48 -6.13 48.05
N MET A 59 -14.77 -6.30 47.72
CA MET A 59 -15.24 -6.21 46.33
C MET A 59 -14.97 -4.82 45.72
N VAL A 60 -15.21 -3.74 46.47
CA VAL A 60 -14.91 -2.36 46.04
C VAL A 60 -13.40 -2.17 45.84
N GLY A 61 -12.57 -2.63 46.78
CA GLY A 61 -11.11 -2.54 46.68
C GLY A 61 -10.57 -3.28 45.45
N LEU A 62 -11.07 -4.49 45.19
CA LEU A 62 -10.69 -5.26 44.00
C LEU A 62 -11.18 -4.58 42.72
N ALA A 63 -12.39 -4.02 42.70
CA ALA A 63 -12.90 -3.28 41.54
C ALA A 63 -12.02 -2.07 41.20
N ILE A 64 -11.57 -1.31 42.20
CA ILE A 64 -10.64 -0.18 42.01
C ILE A 64 -9.28 -0.68 41.49
N LEU A 65 -8.76 -1.78 42.05
CA LEU A 65 -7.51 -2.40 41.59
C LEU A 65 -7.61 -2.83 40.11
N SER A 66 -8.71 -3.49 39.74
CA SER A 66 -8.99 -3.92 38.37
C SER A 66 -9.11 -2.74 37.42
N PHE A 67 -9.75 -1.65 37.87
CA PHE A 67 -9.87 -0.42 37.08
C PHE A 67 -8.50 0.23 36.82
N ALA A 68 -7.67 0.37 37.86
CA ALA A 68 -6.31 0.88 37.73
C ALA A 68 -5.45 -0.03 36.82
N ALA A 69 -5.53 -1.35 37.01
CA ALA A 69 -4.84 -2.32 36.17
C ALA A 69 -5.27 -2.22 34.70
N GLY A 70 -6.57 -2.04 34.42
CA GLY A 70 -7.11 -1.88 33.07
C GLY A 70 -6.62 -0.61 32.36
N ILE A 71 -6.52 0.52 33.08
CA ILE A 71 -5.98 1.77 32.53
C ILE A 71 -4.49 1.61 32.21
N ILE A 72 -3.70 1.09 33.15
CA ILE A 72 -2.25 0.93 32.98
C ILE A 72 -1.97 -0.10 31.87
N ASN A 73 -2.72 -1.21 31.83
CA ASN A 73 -2.67 -2.18 30.74
C ASN A 73 -2.94 -1.52 29.38
N SER A 74 -3.95 -0.64 29.31
CA SER A 74 -4.30 0.07 28.07
C SER A 74 -3.16 0.98 27.62
N PHE A 75 -2.51 1.67 28.55
CA PHE A 75 -1.33 2.49 28.27
C PHE A 75 -0.16 1.66 27.71
N PHE A 76 0.26 0.59 28.40
CA PHE A 76 1.35 -0.27 27.92
C PHE A 76 1.01 -0.95 26.59
N SER A 77 -0.22 -1.43 26.43
CA SER A 77 -0.68 -2.04 25.18
C SER A 77 -0.64 -1.06 24.01
N ALA A 78 -1.09 0.18 24.23
CA ALA A 78 -1.00 1.25 23.23
C ALA A 78 0.46 1.59 22.93
N HIS A 79 1.30 1.75 23.96
CA HIS A 79 2.71 2.09 23.79
C HIS A 79 3.45 1.07 22.91
N VAL A 80 3.32 -0.23 23.22
CA VAL A 80 3.90 -1.32 22.42
C VAL A 80 3.39 -1.27 20.98
N THR A 81 2.08 -1.06 20.82
CA THR A 81 1.42 -1.04 19.51
C THR A 81 1.89 0.12 18.63
N PHE A 82 2.03 1.32 19.18
CA PHE A 82 2.50 2.50 18.42
C PHE A 82 3.98 2.41 18.10
N LYS A 83 4.81 1.94 19.05
CA LYS A 83 6.23 1.69 18.82
C LYS A 83 6.48 0.64 17.74
N PHE A 84 5.78 -0.49 17.80
CA PHE A 84 5.79 -1.48 16.73
C PHE A 84 5.43 -0.87 15.37
N GLY A 85 4.37 -0.06 15.32
CA GLY A 85 3.96 0.58 14.07
C GLY A 85 4.98 1.60 13.54
N TYR A 86 5.73 2.26 14.42
CA TYR A 86 6.83 3.14 14.04
C TYR A 86 7.97 2.35 13.39
N ASP A 87 8.48 1.31 14.06
CA ASP A 87 9.60 0.49 13.56
C ASP A 87 9.25 -0.21 12.24
N MET A 88 8.02 -0.72 12.13
CA MET A 88 7.54 -1.34 10.89
C MET A 88 7.47 -0.35 9.74
N ARG A 89 7.00 0.89 9.98
CA ARG A 89 6.96 1.94 8.94
C ARG A 89 8.36 2.35 8.53
N GLN A 90 9.26 2.52 9.49
CA GLN A 90 10.65 2.84 9.20
C GLN A 90 11.30 1.76 8.32
N ARG A 91 11.18 0.49 8.70
CA ARG A 91 11.77 -0.59 7.91
C ARG A 91 11.15 -0.74 6.53
N LEU A 92 9.83 -0.61 6.42
CA LEU A 92 9.15 -0.62 5.12
C LEU A 92 9.62 0.55 4.24
N PHE A 93 9.81 1.73 4.83
CA PHE A 93 10.30 2.90 4.11
C PHE A 93 11.72 2.66 3.58
N GLU A 94 12.65 2.18 4.41
CA GLU A 94 14.00 1.80 3.99
C GLU A 94 13.96 0.76 2.86
N LYS A 95 13.12 -0.27 2.98
CA LYS A 95 13.01 -1.34 1.98
C LYS A 95 12.49 -0.81 0.64
N VAL A 96 11.47 0.06 0.65
CA VAL A 96 10.88 0.65 -0.56
C VAL A 96 11.82 1.66 -1.20
N GLN A 97 12.64 2.39 -0.44
CA GLN A 97 13.67 3.27 -1.01
C GLN A 97 14.75 2.48 -1.77
N ALA A 98 15.02 1.25 -1.35
CA ALA A 98 15.95 0.36 -2.03
C ALA A 98 15.31 -0.40 -3.22
N PHE A 99 14.02 -0.24 -3.51
CA PHE A 99 13.37 -0.94 -4.61
C PHE A 99 13.82 -0.43 -5.96
N SER A 100 14.10 -1.37 -6.85
CA SER A 100 14.30 -1.10 -8.27
C SER A 100 12.97 -0.77 -8.99
N PHE A 101 13.05 -0.29 -10.23
CA PHE A 101 11.85 -0.07 -11.06
C PHE A 101 11.06 -1.37 -11.27
N LYS A 102 11.75 -2.51 -11.39
CA LYS A 102 11.11 -3.84 -11.43
C LYS A 102 10.28 -4.10 -10.17
N ASN A 103 10.84 -3.86 -8.99
CA ASN A 103 10.10 -4.02 -7.73
C ASN A 103 8.91 -3.05 -7.63
N LEU A 104 9.07 -1.80 -8.09
CA LEU A 104 7.99 -0.80 -8.07
C LEU A 104 6.83 -1.15 -9.02
N ASN A 105 7.10 -1.90 -10.09
CA ASN A 105 6.07 -2.43 -10.98
C ASN A 105 5.31 -3.61 -10.35
N GLU A 106 6.00 -4.48 -9.59
CA GLU A 106 5.37 -5.56 -8.84
C GLU A 106 4.53 -5.04 -7.66
N TYR A 107 5.00 -3.96 -7.03
CA TYR A 107 4.35 -3.30 -5.89
C TYR A 107 3.95 -1.86 -6.24
N PRO A 108 2.80 -1.65 -6.91
CA PRO A 108 2.35 -0.32 -7.30
C PRO A 108 2.25 0.63 -6.11
N THR A 109 2.50 1.93 -6.34
CA THR A 109 2.48 2.96 -5.30
C THR A 109 1.17 2.96 -4.49
N SER A 110 0.02 2.77 -5.14
CA SER A 110 -1.28 2.69 -4.47
C SER A 110 -1.36 1.51 -3.48
N SER A 111 -0.81 0.36 -3.85
CA SER A 111 -0.70 -0.80 -2.97
C SER A 111 0.21 -0.50 -1.78
N LEU A 112 1.41 0.05 -2.04
CA LEU A 112 2.36 0.42 -0.99
C LEU A 112 1.74 1.39 0.03
N VAL A 113 1.03 2.42 -0.42
CA VAL A 113 0.35 3.38 0.47
C VAL A 113 -0.64 2.67 1.41
N THR A 114 -1.44 1.73 0.91
CA THR A 114 -2.35 0.96 1.76
C THR A 114 -1.61 0.06 2.76
N ARG A 115 -0.42 -0.47 2.39
CA ARG A 115 0.43 -1.24 3.29
C ARG A 115 1.01 -0.37 4.42
N PHE A 116 1.49 0.83 4.11
CA PHE A 116 2.00 1.80 5.10
C PHE A 116 0.94 2.30 6.10
N THR A 117 -0.33 2.29 5.68
CA THR A 117 -1.44 2.89 6.44
C THR A 117 -2.35 1.82 7.04
N ASN A 118 -3.23 1.25 6.22
CA ASN A 118 -4.28 0.34 6.64
C ASN A 118 -3.73 -0.97 7.20
N ASP A 119 -2.74 -1.58 6.54
CA ASP A 119 -2.27 -2.91 6.93
C ASP A 119 -1.50 -2.85 8.25
N ILE A 120 -0.62 -1.87 8.41
CA ILE A 120 0.06 -1.63 9.70
C ILE A 120 -0.96 -1.37 10.79
N ARG A 121 -2.00 -0.55 10.53
CA ARG A 121 -3.07 -0.29 11.50
C ARG A 121 -3.83 -1.58 11.87
N MET A 122 -4.10 -2.47 10.92
CA MET A 122 -4.76 -3.74 11.23
C MET A 122 -3.90 -4.64 12.11
N ILE A 123 -2.58 -4.67 11.87
CA ILE A 123 -1.64 -5.41 12.73
C ILE A 123 -1.58 -4.78 14.12
N GLN A 124 -1.49 -3.45 14.19
CA GLN A 124 -1.51 -2.69 15.44
C GLN A 124 -2.76 -3.00 16.27
N ASN A 125 -3.94 -2.95 15.66
CA ASN A 125 -5.19 -3.32 16.33
C ASN A 125 -5.15 -4.77 16.81
N GLY A 126 -4.63 -5.69 15.99
CA GLY A 126 -4.43 -7.09 16.34
C GLY A 126 -3.55 -7.29 17.57
N ILE A 127 -2.42 -6.60 17.64
CA ILE A 127 -1.50 -6.62 18.79
C ILE A 127 -2.18 -6.03 20.04
N PHE A 128 -2.83 -4.88 19.90
CA PHE A 128 -3.55 -4.23 21.00
C PHE A 128 -4.65 -5.14 21.56
N MET A 129 -5.40 -5.83 20.70
CA MET A 129 -6.38 -6.83 21.13
C MET A 129 -5.69 -8.05 21.77
N GLY A 130 -4.57 -8.51 21.21
CA GLY A 130 -3.73 -9.59 21.73
C GLY A 130 -3.30 -9.40 23.18
N LEU A 131 -2.88 -8.19 23.53
CA LEU A 131 -2.44 -7.81 24.87
C LEU A 131 -3.58 -7.59 25.88
N ARG A 132 -4.84 -7.63 25.40
CA ARG A 132 -6.03 -7.28 26.19
C ARG A 132 -7.10 -8.36 26.09
N ILE A 133 -8.02 -8.20 25.14
CA ILE A 133 -9.28 -8.93 25.09
C ILE A 133 -9.10 -10.32 24.46
N MET A 134 -8.19 -10.46 23.50
CA MET A 134 -8.03 -11.69 22.73
C MET A 134 -7.51 -12.85 23.58
N LEU A 135 -6.56 -12.58 24.47
CA LEU A 135 -6.08 -13.57 25.44
C LEU A 135 -7.03 -13.74 26.62
N ARG A 136 -7.67 -12.65 27.08
CA ARG A 136 -8.60 -12.67 28.21
C ARG A 136 -9.87 -13.50 27.95
N ALA A 137 -10.49 -13.38 26.78
CA ALA A 137 -11.77 -14.05 26.49
C ALA A 137 -11.75 -15.58 26.69
N PRO A 138 -10.80 -16.36 26.13
CA PRO A 138 -10.73 -17.79 26.40
C PRO A 138 -10.39 -18.11 27.85
N LEU A 139 -9.55 -17.31 28.50
CA LEU A 139 -9.21 -17.48 29.92
C LEU A 139 -10.40 -17.19 30.83
N LEU A 140 -11.29 -16.26 30.46
CA LEU A 140 -12.52 -15.95 31.19
C LEU A 140 -13.54 -17.08 31.06
N VAL A 141 -13.66 -17.70 29.87
CA VAL A 141 -14.48 -18.91 29.69
C VAL A 141 -13.95 -20.04 30.57
N LEU A 142 -12.66 -20.35 30.47
CA LEU A 142 -12.02 -21.44 31.21
C LEU A 142 -12.06 -21.19 32.72
N GLY A 143 -11.65 -20.01 33.16
CA GLY A 143 -11.66 -19.62 34.56
C GLY A 143 -13.06 -19.52 35.15
N GLY A 144 -14.05 -19.05 34.39
CA GLY A 144 -15.44 -18.99 34.82
C GLY A 144 -16.04 -20.38 35.05
N VAL A 145 -15.75 -21.34 34.17
CA VAL A 145 -16.13 -22.74 34.35
C VAL A 145 -15.44 -23.33 35.58
N ILE A 146 -14.12 -23.16 35.71
CA ILE A 146 -13.36 -23.66 36.87
C ILE A 146 -13.92 -23.11 38.18
N MET A 147 -14.17 -21.79 38.26
CA MET A 147 -14.72 -21.17 39.46
C MET A 147 -16.14 -21.68 39.77
N ALA A 148 -16.99 -21.92 38.76
CA ALA A 148 -18.31 -22.52 38.97
C ALA A 148 -18.20 -23.93 39.60
N PHE A 149 -17.26 -24.75 39.12
CA PHE A 149 -16.98 -26.07 39.71
C PHE A 149 -16.44 -26.00 41.13
N LEU A 150 -15.60 -25.00 41.44
CA LEU A 150 -15.08 -24.76 42.79
C LEU A 150 -16.17 -24.31 43.77
N VAL A 151 -17.14 -23.53 43.30
CA VAL A 151 -18.31 -23.09 44.11
C VAL A 151 -19.22 -24.28 44.39
N ASN A 152 -19.78 -24.90 43.34
CA ASN A 152 -20.62 -26.07 43.50
C ASN A 152 -20.57 -26.96 42.25
N TRP A 153 -19.88 -28.09 42.36
CA TRP A 153 -19.67 -29.00 41.23
C TRP A 153 -20.97 -29.60 40.68
N ARG A 154 -22.02 -29.78 41.50
CA ARG A 154 -23.29 -30.39 41.07
C ARG A 154 -24.06 -29.47 40.16
N ILE A 155 -24.21 -28.20 40.56
CA ILE A 155 -24.88 -27.18 39.74
C ILE A 155 -24.03 -26.86 38.51
N ALA A 156 -22.69 -26.87 38.63
CA ALA A 156 -21.77 -26.57 37.53
C ALA A 156 -21.75 -27.61 36.40
N LEU A 157 -22.30 -28.83 36.59
CA LEU A 157 -22.38 -29.85 35.52
C LEU A 157 -23.03 -29.33 34.24
N ILE A 158 -23.95 -28.38 34.34
CA ILE A 158 -24.60 -27.75 33.18
C ILE A 158 -23.60 -27.12 32.20
N PHE A 159 -22.46 -26.60 32.69
CA PHE A 159 -21.42 -26.00 31.85
C PHE A 159 -20.76 -27.00 30.90
N LEU A 160 -20.71 -28.29 31.26
CA LEU A 160 -20.17 -29.35 30.39
C LEU A 160 -21.04 -29.56 29.14
N VAL A 161 -22.31 -29.15 29.19
CA VAL A 161 -23.24 -29.22 28.06
C VAL A 161 -23.32 -27.86 27.37
N THR A 162 -23.52 -26.78 28.13
CA THR A 162 -23.81 -25.46 27.56
C THR A 162 -22.59 -24.83 26.90
N VAL A 163 -21.39 -24.94 27.47
CA VAL A 163 -20.19 -24.34 26.90
C VAL A 163 -19.80 -24.98 25.56
N PRO A 164 -19.69 -26.33 25.43
CA PRO A 164 -19.41 -26.95 24.14
C PRO A 164 -20.50 -26.69 23.11
N LEU A 165 -21.78 -26.66 23.51
CA LEU A 165 -22.90 -26.34 22.63
C LEU A 165 -22.79 -24.91 22.06
N LEU A 166 -22.51 -23.92 22.91
CA LEU A 166 -22.35 -22.52 22.49
C LEU A 166 -21.13 -22.34 21.59
N ILE A 167 -19.98 -22.93 21.93
CA ILE A 167 -18.77 -22.87 21.11
C ILE A 167 -19.01 -23.53 19.75
N GLY A 168 -19.58 -24.74 19.73
CA GLY A 168 -19.88 -25.47 18.50
C GLY A 168 -20.85 -24.71 17.58
N PHE A 169 -21.90 -24.13 18.15
CA PHE A 169 -22.84 -23.28 17.42
C PHE A 169 -22.16 -22.04 16.84
N LEU A 170 -21.32 -21.35 17.62
CA LEU A 170 -20.61 -20.16 17.17
C LEU A 170 -19.62 -20.49 16.04
N LEU A 171 -18.87 -21.58 16.13
CA LEU A 171 -17.98 -22.05 15.07
C LEU A 171 -18.75 -22.33 13.77
N PHE A 172 -19.90 -23.00 13.88
CA PHE A 172 -20.80 -23.22 12.74
C PHE A 172 -21.25 -21.89 12.08
N VAL A 173 -21.67 -20.92 12.90
CA VAL A 173 -22.10 -19.59 12.43
C VAL A 173 -20.95 -18.89 11.72
N VAL A 174 -19.74 -18.84 12.32
CA VAL A 174 -18.56 -18.18 11.73
C VAL A 174 -18.18 -18.79 10.38
N MET A 175 -18.12 -20.13 10.30
CA MET A 175 -17.77 -20.83 9.06
C MET A 175 -18.79 -20.57 7.93
N LYS A 176 -20.09 -20.61 8.27
CA LYS A 176 -21.16 -20.40 7.29
C LYS A 176 -21.30 -18.93 6.90
N ALA A 177 -21.14 -18.01 7.86
CA ALA A 177 -21.12 -16.57 7.63
C ALA A 177 -19.95 -16.18 6.72
N GLY A 178 -18.74 -16.69 6.96
CA GLY A 178 -17.57 -16.41 6.13
C GLY A 178 -17.81 -16.73 4.64
N LYS A 179 -18.45 -17.87 4.34
CA LYS A 179 -18.83 -18.24 2.95
C LYS A 179 -19.88 -17.29 2.36
N LEU A 180 -20.88 -16.87 3.14
CA LEU A 180 -21.93 -15.95 2.67
C LEU A 180 -21.39 -14.54 2.46
N PHE A 181 -20.58 -14.02 3.38
CA PHE A 181 -19.98 -12.69 3.25
C PHE A 181 -18.96 -12.60 2.13
N ARG A 182 -18.27 -13.71 1.79
CA ARG A 182 -17.47 -13.77 0.55
C ARG A 182 -18.34 -13.54 -0.70
N LYS A 183 -19.51 -14.17 -0.78
CA LYS A 183 -20.46 -13.93 -1.89
C LYS A 183 -20.98 -12.49 -1.88
N VAL A 184 -21.25 -11.91 -0.71
CA VAL A 184 -21.65 -10.50 -0.59
C VAL A 184 -20.56 -9.58 -1.16
N GLN A 185 -19.29 -9.84 -0.83
CA GLN A 185 -18.16 -9.07 -1.38
C GLN A 185 -18.08 -9.18 -2.90
N GLU A 186 -18.19 -10.39 -3.46
CA GLU A 186 -18.19 -10.60 -4.92
C GLU A 186 -19.32 -9.82 -5.63
N ARG A 187 -20.53 -9.74 -5.02
CA ARG A 187 -21.65 -8.94 -5.56
C ARG A 187 -21.44 -7.44 -5.41
N LEU A 188 -20.82 -7.01 -4.31
CA LEU A 188 -20.47 -5.60 -4.11
C LEU A 188 -19.44 -5.15 -5.14
N ASP A 189 -18.43 -5.97 -5.42
CA ASP A 189 -17.43 -5.70 -6.46
C ASP A 189 -18.09 -5.59 -7.84
N ASN A 190 -19.10 -6.41 -8.14
CA ASN A 190 -19.87 -6.28 -9.38
C ASN A 190 -20.65 -4.95 -9.46
N VAL A 191 -21.31 -4.53 -8.37
CA VAL A 191 -21.99 -3.22 -8.32
C VAL A 191 -20.98 -2.09 -8.54
N ASN A 192 -19.82 -2.14 -7.88
CA ASN A 192 -18.76 -1.16 -8.04
C ASN A 192 -18.24 -1.10 -9.49
N ARG A 193 -18.05 -2.25 -10.13
CA ARG A 193 -17.65 -2.33 -11.53
C ARG A 193 -18.68 -1.68 -12.46
N VAL A 194 -19.96 -2.03 -12.33
CA VAL A 194 -21.04 -1.42 -13.14
C VAL A 194 -21.09 0.09 -12.92
N MET A 195 -20.93 0.55 -11.67
CA MET A 195 -20.88 1.98 -11.34
C MET A 195 -19.67 2.67 -11.97
N GLN A 196 -18.48 2.09 -11.89
CA GLN A 196 -17.26 2.64 -12.50
C GLN A 196 -17.40 2.77 -14.02
N GLU A 197 -17.86 1.71 -14.69
CA GLU A 197 -18.14 1.72 -16.13
C GLU A 197 -19.16 2.81 -16.49
N ASN A 198 -20.20 3.00 -15.68
CA ASN A 198 -21.22 4.02 -15.88
C ASN A 198 -20.68 5.44 -15.72
N LEU A 199 -19.87 5.70 -14.69
CA LEU A 199 -19.31 7.02 -14.43
C LEU A 199 -18.25 7.40 -15.48
N SER A 200 -17.36 6.46 -15.84
CA SER A 200 -16.37 6.66 -16.89
C SER A 200 -17.02 6.83 -18.26
N GLY A 201 -18.06 6.03 -18.54
CA GLY A 201 -18.79 6.03 -19.80
C GLY A 201 -19.97 7.00 -19.87
N ILE A 202 -20.17 7.89 -18.89
CA ILE A 202 -21.42 8.66 -18.76
C ILE A 202 -21.74 9.51 -20.00
N ARG A 203 -20.71 10.06 -20.65
CA ARG A 203 -20.87 10.83 -21.89
C ARG A 203 -21.35 9.95 -23.04
N LEU A 204 -20.80 8.75 -23.18
CA LEU A 204 -21.22 7.76 -24.19
C LEU A 204 -22.64 7.27 -23.91
N ILE A 205 -22.97 6.95 -22.67
CA ILE A 205 -24.31 6.48 -22.29
C ILE A 205 -25.37 7.53 -22.63
N LYS A 206 -25.06 8.82 -22.40
CA LYS A 206 -25.93 9.93 -22.79
C LYS A 206 -26.01 10.09 -24.31
N ALA A 207 -24.88 10.06 -25.01
CA ALA A 207 -24.81 10.21 -26.47
C ALA A 207 -25.58 9.10 -27.22
N PHE A 208 -25.49 7.86 -26.74
CA PHE A 208 -26.17 6.70 -27.33
C PHE A 208 -27.55 6.41 -26.74
N VAL A 209 -28.09 7.29 -25.89
CA VAL A 209 -29.42 7.16 -25.26
C VAL A 209 -29.62 5.80 -24.55
N ARG A 210 -28.55 5.26 -23.94
CA ARG A 210 -28.55 3.92 -23.29
C ARG A 210 -28.91 3.93 -21.80
N LYS A 211 -29.41 5.05 -21.26
CA LYS A 211 -29.75 5.22 -19.83
C LYS A 211 -30.57 4.04 -19.26
N LYS A 212 -31.65 3.63 -19.93
CA LYS A 212 -32.55 2.56 -19.44
C LYS A 212 -31.84 1.21 -19.36
N HIS A 213 -30.99 0.88 -20.33
CA HIS A 213 -30.21 -0.35 -20.34
C HIS A 213 -29.25 -0.40 -19.14
N GLU A 214 -28.51 0.69 -18.92
CA GLU A 214 -27.57 0.80 -17.80
C GLU A 214 -28.26 0.82 -16.44
N THR A 215 -29.42 1.49 -16.33
CA THR A 215 -30.24 1.45 -15.10
C THR A 215 -30.68 0.03 -14.78
N ASN A 216 -31.10 -0.75 -15.78
CA ASN A 216 -31.47 -2.16 -15.57
C ASN A 216 -30.26 -3.02 -15.18
N ARG A 217 -29.10 -2.82 -15.80
CA ARG A 217 -27.85 -3.53 -15.44
C ARG A 217 -27.47 -3.25 -13.99
N PHE A 218 -27.52 -1.99 -13.58
CA PHE A 218 -27.26 -1.59 -12.19
C PHE A 218 -28.30 -2.18 -11.22
N MET A 219 -29.59 -2.09 -11.53
CA MET A 219 -30.66 -2.67 -10.70
C MET A 219 -30.50 -4.18 -10.52
N GLY A 220 -30.10 -4.91 -11.57
CA GLY A 220 -29.80 -6.34 -11.49
C GLY A 220 -28.67 -6.63 -10.50
N ALA A 221 -27.52 -5.98 -10.67
CA ALA A 221 -26.37 -6.13 -9.76
C ALA A 221 -26.73 -5.74 -8.31
N ASN A 222 -27.47 -4.64 -8.13
CA ASN A 222 -27.87 -4.16 -6.81
C ASN A 222 -28.90 -5.10 -6.14
N THR A 223 -29.80 -5.71 -6.91
CA THR A 223 -30.77 -6.69 -6.41
C THR A 223 -30.07 -7.96 -5.94
N GLU A 224 -29.09 -8.46 -6.70
CA GLU A 224 -28.28 -9.61 -6.30
C GLU A 224 -27.50 -9.33 -5.00
N LEU A 225 -26.89 -8.14 -4.89
CA LEU A 225 -26.22 -7.70 -3.67
C LEU A 225 -27.21 -7.68 -2.50
N MET A 226 -28.38 -7.05 -2.67
CA MET A 226 -29.42 -7.02 -1.64
C MET A 226 -29.81 -8.42 -1.17
N GLN A 227 -30.07 -9.36 -2.09
CA GLN A 227 -30.51 -10.71 -1.75
C GLN A 227 -29.43 -11.49 -0.98
N ASN A 228 -28.17 -11.41 -1.41
CA ASN A 228 -27.05 -12.09 -0.75
C ASN A 228 -26.77 -11.48 0.63
N THR A 229 -26.83 -10.14 0.74
CA THR A 229 -26.67 -9.44 2.02
C THR A 229 -27.79 -9.80 2.99
N LYS A 230 -29.06 -9.82 2.55
CA LYS A 230 -30.19 -10.29 3.38
C LYS A 230 -29.98 -11.71 3.87
N LYS A 231 -29.52 -12.63 3.00
CA LYS A 231 -29.24 -14.03 3.38
C LYS A 231 -28.11 -14.14 4.40
N ALA A 232 -27.04 -13.36 4.25
CA ALA A 232 -25.91 -13.31 5.17
C ALA A 232 -26.31 -12.73 6.53
N LEU A 233 -27.01 -11.59 6.53
CA LEU A 233 -27.45 -10.92 7.75
C LEU A 233 -28.46 -11.75 8.52
N ARG A 234 -29.43 -12.40 7.86
CA ARG A 234 -30.38 -13.31 8.56
C ARG A 234 -29.66 -14.38 9.38
N LEU A 235 -28.55 -14.93 8.89
CA LEU A 235 -27.77 -15.92 9.65
C LEU A 235 -27.16 -15.28 10.92
N ILE A 236 -26.59 -14.09 10.82
CA ILE A 236 -25.99 -13.38 11.96
C ILE A 236 -27.08 -12.96 12.95
N GLU A 237 -28.13 -12.30 12.48
CA GLU A 237 -29.22 -11.80 13.34
C GLU A 237 -29.96 -12.92 14.04
N THR A 238 -30.09 -14.11 13.42
CA THR A 238 -30.69 -15.28 14.08
C THR A 238 -29.75 -15.91 15.12
N SER A 239 -28.43 -15.72 14.99
CA SER A 239 -27.47 -16.34 15.92
C SER A 239 -27.56 -15.77 17.35
N MET A 240 -27.82 -14.47 17.49
CA MET A 240 -27.91 -13.83 18.81
C MET A 240 -29.11 -14.33 19.65
N PRO A 241 -30.34 -14.40 19.12
CA PRO A 241 -31.47 -15.03 19.81
C PRO A 241 -31.20 -16.49 20.21
N VAL A 242 -30.52 -17.28 19.37
CA VAL A 242 -30.18 -18.68 19.71
C VAL A 242 -29.19 -18.73 20.88
N LEU A 243 -28.15 -17.88 20.87
CA LEU A 243 -27.21 -17.78 21.99
C LEU A 243 -27.92 -17.36 23.29
N LEU A 244 -28.79 -16.34 23.23
CA LEU A 244 -29.59 -15.89 24.36
C LEU A 244 -30.56 -16.98 24.83
N PHE A 245 -31.16 -17.75 23.93
CA PHE A 245 -32.06 -18.83 24.29
C PHE A 245 -31.32 -19.94 25.06
N VAL A 246 -30.18 -20.41 24.54
CA VAL A 246 -29.34 -21.41 25.21
C VAL A 246 -28.87 -20.91 26.58
N MET A 247 -28.45 -19.64 26.66
CA MET A 247 -28.07 -19.00 27.92
C MET A 247 -29.23 -18.95 28.92
N ASN A 248 -30.40 -18.48 28.51
CA ASN A 248 -31.57 -18.40 29.40
C ASN A 248 -32.04 -19.80 29.85
N MET A 249 -31.99 -20.80 28.98
CA MET A 249 -32.24 -22.20 29.36
C MET A 249 -31.22 -22.71 30.39
N SER A 250 -29.94 -22.36 30.22
CA SER A 250 -28.91 -22.65 31.23
C SER A 250 -29.22 -21.96 32.56
N LEU A 251 -29.65 -20.70 32.55
CA LEU A 251 -30.00 -19.95 33.76
C LEU A 251 -31.22 -20.56 34.47
N LEU A 252 -32.26 -20.91 33.72
CA LEU A 252 -33.44 -21.60 34.26
C LEU A 252 -33.04 -22.93 34.91
N PHE A 253 -32.15 -23.70 34.27
CA PHE A 253 -31.64 -24.95 34.83
C PHE A 253 -30.83 -24.69 36.12
N ILE A 254 -29.93 -23.71 36.12
CA ILE A 254 -29.12 -23.34 37.30
C ILE A 254 -30.03 -22.96 38.47
N LEU A 255 -31.08 -22.16 38.22
CA LEU A 255 -32.02 -21.74 39.27
C LEU A 255 -32.90 -22.90 39.75
N TRP A 256 -33.43 -23.71 38.84
CA TRP A 256 -34.30 -24.84 39.18
C TRP A 256 -33.55 -25.94 39.93
N TYR A 257 -32.43 -26.39 39.37
CA TYR A 257 -31.59 -27.42 39.99
C TYR A 257 -30.87 -26.89 41.24
N GLY A 258 -30.46 -25.62 41.22
CA GLY A 258 -29.92 -24.94 42.40
C GLY A 258 -30.91 -24.88 43.56
N ASN A 259 -32.19 -24.58 43.30
CA ASN A 259 -33.24 -24.62 44.33
C ASN A 259 -33.41 -26.02 44.95
N ILE A 260 -33.29 -27.08 44.14
CA ILE A 260 -33.33 -28.47 44.63
C ILE A 260 -32.11 -28.77 45.53
N GLU A 261 -30.91 -28.39 45.09
CA GLU A 261 -29.69 -28.63 45.88
C GLU A 261 -29.66 -27.80 47.18
N VAL A 262 -30.20 -26.57 47.18
CA VAL A 262 -30.40 -25.76 48.39
C VAL A 262 -31.39 -26.45 49.33
N GLY A 263 -32.52 -26.93 48.81
CA GLY A 263 -33.51 -27.69 49.61
C GLY A 263 -32.94 -28.98 50.23
N ASN A 264 -31.95 -29.59 49.57
CA ASN A 264 -31.24 -30.78 50.04
C ASN A 264 -30.01 -30.47 50.92
N ASN A 265 -29.78 -29.21 51.30
CA ASN A 265 -28.59 -28.74 52.04
C ASN A 265 -27.24 -29.06 51.37
N ASN A 266 -27.22 -29.18 50.04
CA ASN A 266 -26.03 -29.45 49.24
C ASN A 266 -25.49 -28.19 48.53
N ALA A 267 -26.18 -27.05 48.66
CA ALA A 267 -25.78 -25.74 48.13
C ALA A 267 -26.34 -24.63 49.04
N GLN A 268 -25.68 -23.47 49.04
CA GLN A 268 -26.21 -22.24 49.64
C GLN A 268 -26.83 -21.32 48.56
N VAL A 269 -27.55 -20.28 48.97
CA VAL A 269 -28.21 -19.38 48.00
C VAL A 269 -27.17 -18.54 47.24
N GLY A 270 -26.10 -18.14 47.91
CA GLY A 270 -24.96 -17.44 47.33
C GLY A 270 -24.23 -18.28 46.29
N ASP A 271 -24.13 -19.61 46.46
CA ASP A 271 -23.58 -20.52 45.43
C ASP A 271 -24.35 -20.39 44.12
N VAL A 272 -25.69 -20.43 44.18
CA VAL A 272 -26.56 -20.31 43.00
C VAL A 272 -26.36 -18.95 42.33
N VAL A 273 -26.31 -17.86 43.10
CA VAL A 273 -26.10 -16.50 42.58
C VAL A 273 -24.72 -16.33 41.95
N ALA A 274 -23.68 -16.90 42.56
CA ALA A 274 -22.31 -16.90 42.02
C ALA A 274 -22.26 -17.64 40.68
N ILE A 275 -22.86 -18.83 40.60
CA ILE A 275 -22.89 -19.66 39.39
C ILE A 275 -23.69 -18.99 38.26
N VAL A 276 -24.81 -18.31 38.57
CA VAL A 276 -25.55 -17.49 37.60
C VAL A 276 -24.65 -16.40 37.01
N ASN A 277 -23.87 -15.71 37.84
CA ASN A 277 -22.94 -14.67 37.38
C ASN A 277 -21.80 -15.25 36.52
N TYR A 278 -21.27 -16.43 36.88
CA TYR A 278 -20.30 -17.12 36.02
C TYR A 278 -20.90 -17.51 34.67
N ALA A 279 -22.15 -18.00 34.63
CA ALA A 279 -22.84 -18.37 33.40
C ALA A 279 -23.01 -17.16 32.46
N LEU A 280 -23.40 -16.00 33.00
CA LEU A 280 -23.54 -14.76 32.22
C LEU A 280 -22.20 -14.31 31.62
N ARG A 281 -21.12 -14.33 32.40
CA ARG A 281 -19.79 -13.90 31.93
C ARG A 281 -19.18 -14.85 30.91
N VAL A 282 -19.31 -16.16 31.14
CA VAL A 282 -18.89 -17.19 30.17
C VAL A 282 -19.64 -16.98 28.85
N SER A 283 -20.94 -16.73 28.89
CA SER A 283 -21.76 -16.48 27.68
C SER A 283 -21.33 -15.22 26.92
N MET A 284 -21.06 -14.12 27.65
CA MET A 284 -20.53 -12.88 27.06
C MET A 284 -19.15 -13.10 26.43
N ALA A 285 -18.26 -13.83 27.11
CA ALA A 285 -16.94 -14.16 26.62
C ALA A 285 -16.98 -15.02 25.36
N ILE A 286 -17.84 -16.04 25.30
CA ILE A 286 -18.05 -16.87 24.11
C ILE A 286 -18.52 -16.01 22.92
N SER A 287 -19.44 -15.07 23.16
CA SER A 287 -19.96 -14.19 22.11
C SER A 287 -18.86 -13.34 21.42
N MET A 288 -17.75 -13.05 22.13
CA MET A 288 -16.61 -12.32 21.55
C MET A 288 -15.78 -13.14 20.56
N PHE A 289 -15.82 -14.48 20.61
CA PHE A 289 -14.96 -15.33 19.76
C PHE A 289 -15.17 -15.10 18.26
N GLY A 290 -16.40 -14.80 17.84
CA GLY A 290 -16.71 -14.50 16.44
C GLY A 290 -15.95 -13.26 15.95
N PHE A 291 -15.98 -12.20 16.75
CA PHE A 291 -15.24 -10.96 16.48
C PHE A 291 -13.72 -11.19 16.52
N LEU A 292 -13.22 -11.90 17.53
CA LEU A 292 -11.78 -12.20 17.69
C LEU A 292 -11.24 -13.01 16.52
N THR A 293 -11.97 -14.00 16.04
CA THR A 293 -11.57 -14.83 14.89
C THR A 293 -11.41 -13.97 13.63
N MET A 294 -12.36 -13.07 13.36
CA MET A 294 -12.30 -12.13 12.23
C MET A 294 -11.15 -11.12 12.38
N ALA A 295 -10.90 -10.64 13.59
CA ALA A 295 -9.76 -9.78 13.89
C ALA A 295 -8.42 -10.46 13.58
N ILE A 296 -8.22 -11.70 14.05
CA ILE A 296 -7.01 -12.51 13.79
C ILE A 296 -6.83 -12.73 12.29
N ALA A 297 -7.90 -13.09 11.56
CA ALA A 297 -7.84 -13.32 10.12
C ALA A 297 -7.39 -12.06 9.35
N ARG A 298 -7.93 -10.88 9.70
CA ARG A 298 -7.54 -9.60 9.08
C ARG A 298 -6.12 -9.19 9.44
N MET A 299 -5.72 -9.39 10.70
CA MET A 299 -4.35 -9.17 11.16
C MET A 299 -3.37 -10.03 10.36
N LYS A 300 -3.67 -11.32 10.18
CA LYS A 300 -2.84 -12.26 9.43
C LYS A 300 -2.70 -11.84 7.96
N ALA A 301 -3.81 -11.58 7.27
CA ALA A 301 -3.78 -11.15 5.87
C ALA A 301 -2.97 -9.86 5.65
N SER A 302 -3.06 -8.92 6.59
CA SER A 302 -2.27 -7.68 6.56
C SER A 302 -0.79 -7.94 6.85
N SER A 303 -0.48 -8.84 7.81
CA SER A 303 0.88 -9.28 8.09
C SER A 303 1.54 -9.96 6.88
N ASP A 304 0.79 -10.76 6.13
CA ASP A 304 1.34 -11.51 5.00
C ASP A 304 1.64 -10.57 3.82
N ARG A 305 0.77 -9.58 3.54
CA ARG A 305 1.05 -8.54 2.54
C ARG A 305 2.25 -7.67 2.89
N ILE A 306 2.45 -7.34 4.16
CA ILE A 306 3.65 -6.60 4.60
C ILE A 306 4.90 -7.48 4.48
N ALA A 307 4.80 -8.76 4.85
CA ALA A 307 5.91 -9.70 4.71
C ALA A 307 6.39 -9.80 3.26
N GLN A 308 5.48 -9.87 2.28
CA GLN A 308 5.82 -9.87 0.85
C GLN A 308 6.73 -8.70 0.44
N VAL A 309 6.48 -7.48 0.94
CA VAL A 309 7.34 -6.31 0.63
C VAL A 309 8.71 -6.44 1.30
N LEU A 310 8.73 -6.89 2.55
CA LEU A 310 9.98 -7.01 3.32
C LEU A 310 10.86 -8.15 2.81
N ASP A 311 10.25 -9.23 2.33
CA ASP A 311 10.89 -10.40 1.75
C ASP A 311 11.28 -10.21 0.27
N ALA A 312 10.70 -9.21 -0.42
CA ALA A 312 11.01 -8.95 -1.83
C ALA A 312 12.52 -8.77 -2.04
N GLU A 313 13.11 -9.56 -2.93
CA GLU A 313 14.51 -9.41 -3.32
C GLU A 313 14.69 -8.10 -4.10
N ILE A 314 15.75 -7.36 -3.76
CA ILE A 314 16.11 -6.14 -4.46
C ILE A 314 16.99 -6.58 -5.63
N ASP A 315 16.46 -6.48 -6.84
CA ASP A 315 17.08 -7.04 -8.06
C ASP A 315 18.31 -6.24 -8.51
N LEU A 316 18.24 -4.92 -8.38
CA LEU A 316 19.31 -3.99 -8.75
C LEU A 316 20.06 -3.57 -7.50
N VAL A 317 20.93 -4.46 -7.01
CA VAL A 317 21.96 -4.09 -6.04
C VAL A 317 23.16 -3.56 -6.83
N GLU A 318 23.80 -2.51 -6.32
CA GLU A 318 25.10 -2.08 -6.82
C GLU A 318 26.03 -3.29 -6.86
N SER A 319 26.66 -3.55 -8.01
CA SER A 319 27.53 -4.73 -8.16
C SER A 319 28.60 -4.67 -7.08
N GLU A 320 28.89 -5.78 -6.38
CA GLU A 320 30.05 -5.86 -5.48
C GLU A 320 31.38 -5.55 -6.23
N TYR A 321 31.34 -5.63 -7.56
CA TYR A 321 32.44 -5.33 -8.48
C TYR A 321 32.33 -3.94 -9.14
N ALA A 322 31.40 -3.08 -8.70
CA ALA A 322 31.27 -1.74 -9.25
C ALA A 322 32.57 -0.95 -9.02
N ASN A 323 33.17 -0.47 -10.11
CA ASN A 323 34.47 0.17 -10.03
C ASN A 323 34.34 1.61 -9.54
N GLU A 324 34.95 1.92 -8.39
CA GLU A 324 34.88 3.26 -7.80
C GLU A 324 35.52 4.35 -8.67
N GLN A 325 36.35 3.99 -9.64
CA GLN A 325 37.06 4.91 -10.52
C GLN A 325 36.27 5.24 -11.79
N TYR A 326 35.27 4.46 -12.17
CA TYR A 326 34.52 4.71 -13.40
C TYR A 326 33.66 5.96 -13.28
N ARG A 327 33.85 6.88 -14.23
CA ARG A 327 33.09 8.13 -14.40
C ARG A 327 32.68 8.24 -15.86
N VAL A 328 31.52 8.83 -16.11
CA VAL A 328 31.10 9.18 -17.47
C VAL A 328 31.76 10.51 -17.82
N ASN A 329 32.60 10.52 -18.85
CA ASN A 329 33.40 11.66 -19.26
C ASN A 329 32.92 12.23 -20.61
N ASP A 330 32.80 11.36 -21.60
CA ASP A 330 32.54 11.73 -22.99
C ASP A 330 31.06 11.53 -23.36
N GLY A 331 30.42 10.51 -22.79
CA GLY A 331 28.99 10.22 -23.02
C GLY A 331 28.74 9.39 -24.28
N THR A 332 29.69 8.55 -24.68
CA THR A 332 29.49 7.55 -25.75
C THR A 332 28.48 6.52 -25.26
N ILE A 333 27.54 6.10 -26.11
CA ILE A 333 26.56 5.06 -25.77
C ILE A 333 26.63 3.95 -26.81
N GLU A 334 26.80 2.72 -26.37
CA GLU A 334 26.82 1.55 -27.24
C GLU A 334 25.84 0.49 -26.75
N PHE A 335 24.99 0.01 -27.66
CA PHE A 335 24.17 -1.17 -27.47
C PHE A 335 24.79 -2.28 -28.29
N SER A 336 25.08 -3.43 -27.65
CA SER A 336 25.67 -4.60 -28.30
C SER A 336 24.74 -5.80 -28.15
N ASN A 337 24.00 -6.11 -29.23
CA ASN A 337 23.02 -7.21 -29.35
C ASN A 337 22.03 -7.26 -28.19
N VAL A 338 21.49 -6.09 -27.83
CA VAL A 338 20.65 -5.93 -26.64
C VAL A 338 19.23 -6.39 -26.89
N SER A 339 18.77 -7.35 -26.09
CA SER A 339 17.35 -7.70 -25.99
C SER A 339 16.84 -7.48 -24.58
N PHE A 340 15.61 -7.01 -24.43
CA PHE A 340 15.03 -6.69 -23.14
C PHE A 340 13.57 -7.11 -23.04
N ARG A 341 13.19 -7.61 -21.86
CA ARG A 341 11.84 -8.06 -21.54
C ARG A 341 11.48 -7.63 -20.12
N TYR A 342 10.33 -6.98 -19.97
CA TYR A 342 9.80 -6.71 -18.64
C TYR A 342 9.46 -8.03 -17.92
N PRO A 343 9.69 -8.13 -16.61
CA PRO A 343 9.51 -9.38 -15.85
C PRO A 343 8.12 -10.04 -15.99
N ASN A 344 7.08 -9.23 -16.22
CA ASN A 344 5.69 -9.68 -16.33
C ASN A 344 5.28 -10.04 -17.77
N LEU A 345 6.16 -9.85 -18.75
CA LEU A 345 5.91 -10.17 -20.15
C LEU A 345 6.64 -11.45 -20.54
N LYS A 346 6.07 -12.16 -21.52
CA LYS A 346 6.70 -13.34 -22.12
C LYS A 346 7.56 -12.99 -23.33
N GLU A 347 7.18 -11.94 -24.04
CA GLU A 347 7.82 -11.48 -25.28
C GLU A 347 8.83 -10.37 -24.99
N ASP A 348 9.89 -10.33 -25.80
CA ASP A 348 10.91 -9.30 -25.72
C ASP A 348 10.35 -7.99 -26.29
N VAL A 349 10.51 -6.90 -25.55
CA VAL A 349 10.09 -5.55 -25.95
C VAL A 349 11.15 -4.87 -26.81
N LEU A 350 12.42 -5.26 -26.63
CA LEU A 350 13.54 -4.88 -27.49
C LEU A 350 14.23 -6.15 -27.97
N SER A 351 14.58 -6.21 -29.24
CA SER A 351 15.18 -7.39 -29.85
C SER A 351 16.45 -7.04 -30.61
N GLU A 352 17.59 -7.56 -30.14
CA GLU A 352 18.89 -7.56 -30.81
C GLU A 352 19.36 -6.17 -31.29
N LEU A 353 19.15 -5.14 -30.47
CA LEU A 353 19.58 -3.79 -30.79
C LEU A 353 21.10 -3.66 -30.74
N SER A 354 21.69 -3.21 -31.85
CA SER A 354 23.12 -2.94 -31.99
C SER A 354 23.37 -1.59 -32.65
N PHE A 355 23.89 -0.63 -31.90
CA PHE A 355 24.23 0.70 -32.40
C PHE A 355 25.22 1.43 -31.47
N THR A 356 25.88 2.46 -32.01
CA THR A 356 26.74 3.36 -31.24
C THR A 356 26.32 4.81 -31.50
N VAL A 357 26.25 5.58 -30.41
CA VAL A 357 26.08 7.03 -30.40
C VAL A 357 27.40 7.65 -29.92
N GLN A 358 27.98 8.50 -30.74
CA GLN A 358 29.25 9.16 -30.48
C GLN A 358 29.10 10.29 -29.45
N PRO A 359 30.18 10.69 -28.77
CA PRO A 359 30.17 11.86 -27.88
C PRO A 359 29.60 13.09 -28.57
N GLN A 360 28.72 13.81 -27.87
CA GLN A 360 28.07 15.05 -28.34
C GLN A 360 27.17 14.89 -29.57
N GLU A 361 26.96 13.66 -30.05
CA GLU A 361 26.03 13.37 -31.14
C GLU A 361 24.59 13.55 -30.66
N LYS A 362 23.75 14.15 -31.53
CA LYS A 362 22.32 14.34 -31.30
C LYS A 362 21.54 13.33 -32.12
N ILE A 363 20.82 12.47 -31.42
CA ILE A 363 20.01 11.42 -32.02
C ILE A 363 18.54 11.68 -31.73
N THR A 364 17.72 11.61 -32.79
CA THR A 364 16.27 11.52 -32.63
C THR A 364 15.81 10.08 -32.77
N ILE A 365 14.92 9.62 -31.91
CA ILE A 365 14.28 8.30 -31.99
C ILE A 365 12.80 8.48 -32.33
N ILE A 366 12.39 7.94 -33.48
CA ILE A 366 11.01 7.94 -33.98
C ILE A 366 10.49 6.52 -34.06
N GLY A 367 9.22 6.33 -33.76
CA GLY A 367 8.54 5.05 -33.94
C GLY A 367 7.10 5.11 -33.44
N ALA A 368 6.26 4.14 -33.81
CA ALA A 368 4.89 4.06 -33.34
C ALA A 368 4.81 3.87 -31.81
N THR A 369 3.67 4.19 -31.19
CA THR A 369 3.44 3.86 -29.77
C THR A 369 3.61 2.36 -29.57
N GLY A 370 4.44 1.94 -28.61
CA GLY A 370 4.74 0.52 -28.36
C GLY A 370 6.02 -0.02 -29.01
N SER A 371 6.69 0.73 -29.88
CA SER A 371 7.95 0.32 -30.55
C SER A 371 9.18 0.14 -29.62
N GLY A 372 9.03 0.25 -28.30
CA GLY A 372 10.12 0.02 -27.35
C GLY A 372 10.99 1.24 -26.98
N LYS A 373 10.75 2.43 -27.54
CA LYS A 373 11.54 3.67 -27.28
C LYS A 373 11.76 3.97 -25.80
N THR A 374 10.69 3.96 -25.00
CA THR A 374 10.77 4.19 -23.54
C THR A 374 11.57 3.08 -22.84
N SER A 375 11.47 1.82 -23.30
CA SER A 375 12.27 0.72 -22.75
C SER A 375 13.76 0.91 -23.04
N LEU A 376 14.12 1.37 -24.25
CA LEU A 376 15.50 1.72 -24.60
C LEU A 376 16.04 2.80 -23.65
N PHE A 377 15.24 3.84 -23.40
CA PHE A 377 15.58 4.92 -22.46
C PHE A 377 15.77 4.45 -21.02
N GLN A 378 15.11 3.37 -20.60
CA GLN A 378 15.25 2.85 -19.25
C GLN A 378 16.52 2.02 -19.03
N LEU A 379 17.14 1.52 -20.10
CA LEU A 379 18.37 0.72 -20.01
C LEU A 379 19.62 1.59 -19.82
N ILE A 380 19.68 2.78 -20.43
CA ILE A 380 20.84 3.69 -20.36
C ILE A 380 21.18 4.10 -18.90
N PRO A 381 20.25 4.63 -18.08
CA PRO A 381 20.49 4.92 -16.66
C PRO A 381 20.40 3.69 -15.75
N ARG A 382 20.37 2.48 -16.34
CA ARG A 382 20.24 1.19 -15.66
C ARG A 382 19.06 1.17 -14.68
N LEU A 383 17.86 1.53 -15.16
CA LEU A 383 16.61 1.32 -14.41
C LEU A 383 16.14 -0.13 -14.54
N TYR A 384 16.54 -0.78 -15.62
CA TYR A 384 16.49 -2.22 -15.84
C TYR A 384 17.84 -2.68 -16.41
N ASP A 385 18.19 -3.94 -16.15
CA ASP A 385 19.27 -4.62 -16.86
C ASP A 385 18.72 -5.29 -18.13
N ALA A 386 19.54 -5.36 -19.18
CA ALA A 386 19.20 -6.07 -20.40
C ALA A 386 19.06 -7.58 -20.15
N THR A 387 18.12 -8.24 -20.83
CA THR A 387 17.93 -9.70 -20.74
C THR A 387 19.04 -10.45 -21.48
N LYS A 388 19.50 -9.90 -22.60
CA LYS A 388 20.63 -10.38 -23.42
C LYS A 388 21.41 -9.19 -23.97
N GLY A 389 22.66 -9.42 -24.33
CA GLY A 389 23.55 -8.36 -24.80
C GLY A 389 24.06 -7.49 -23.66
N SER A 390 24.62 -6.34 -24.00
CA SER A 390 25.22 -5.41 -23.03
C SER A 390 25.10 -3.97 -23.52
N VAL A 391 24.91 -3.06 -22.55
CA VAL A 391 24.84 -1.61 -22.80
C VAL A 391 26.09 -1.00 -22.20
N PHE A 392 26.84 -0.25 -23.00
CA PHE A 392 28.09 0.38 -22.60
C PHE A 392 27.95 1.90 -22.63
N ILE A 393 28.61 2.55 -21.67
CA ILE A 393 28.86 3.98 -21.68
C ILE A 393 30.36 4.18 -21.56
N ASP A 394 30.95 5.02 -22.43
CA ASP A 394 32.40 5.27 -22.51
C ASP A 394 33.24 3.97 -22.52
N GLY A 395 32.74 2.93 -23.20
CA GLY A 395 33.42 1.63 -23.34
C GLY A 395 33.29 0.68 -22.14
N HIS A 396 32.59 1.08 -21.07
CA HIS A 396 32.35 0.26 -19.88
C HIS A 396 30.88 -0.15 -19.78
N ASP A 397 30.60 -1.37 -19.34
CA ASP A 397 29.22 -1.84 -19.18
C ASP A 397 28.53 -1.01 -18.08
N VAL A 398 27.29 -0.59 -18.31
CA VAL A 398 26.49 0.16 -17.31
C VAL A 398 26.38 -0.58 -15.97
N ARG A 399 26.55 -1.91 -15.97
CA ARG A 399 26.53 -2.76 -14.78
C ARG A 399 27.75 -2.57 -13.87
N ASP A 400 28.86 -2.07 -14.41
CA ASP A 400 30.14 -1.89 -13.71
C ASP A 400 30.28 -0.51 -13.05
N TYR A 401 29.36 0.41 -13.34
CA TYR A 401 29.34 1.74 -12.71
C TYR A 401 28.66 1.71 -11.35
N LYS A 402 29.15 2.57 -10.43
CA LYS A 402 28.33 3.02 -9.31
C LYS A 402 27.13 3.80 -9.82
N LEU A 403 25.94 3.48 -9.32
CA LEU A 403 24.68 4.04 -9.83
C LEU A 403 24.63 5.57 -9.68
N ASP A 404 25.20 6.12 -8.61
CA ASP A 404 25.26 7.57 -8.39
C ASP A 404 26.15 8.29 -9.41
N TYR A 405 27.25 7.67 -9.82
CA TYR A 405 28.14 8.24 -10.84
C TYR A 405 27.54 8.13 -12.25
N LEU A 406 26.92 6.99 -12.57
CA LEU A 406 26.20 6.80 -13.83
C LEU A 406 25.03 7.79 -13.96
N ARG A 407 24.12 7.80 -12.98
CA ARG A 407 22.90 8.62 -13.03
C ARG A 407 23.16 10.10 -12.75
N GLY A 408 24.26 10.43 -12.09
CA GLY A 408 24.69 11.82 -11.89
C GLY A 408 25.06 12.52 -13.19
N ALA A 409 25.66 11.78 -14.15
CA ALA A 409 26.05 12.30 -15.46
C ALA A 409 24.89 12.38 -16.47
N ILE A 410 23.73 11.79 -16.16
CA ILE A 410 22.57 11.73 -17.05
C ILE A 410 21.54 12.79 -16.63
N GLY A 411 21.15 13.63 -17.59
CA GLY A 411 20.01 14.51 -17.48
C GLY A 411 18.81 13.84 -18.12
N TYR A 412 17.81 13.45 -17.32
CA TYR A 412 16.64 12.71 -17.82
C TYR A 412 15.35 13.52 -17.65
N VAL A 413 14.62 13.69 -18.75
CA VAL A 413 13.27 14.27 -18.77
C VAL A 413 12.27 13.20 -19.20
N PRO A 414 11.39 12.74 -18.29
CA PRO A 414 10.42 11.70 -18.60
C PRO A 414 9.24 12.24 -19.42
N GLN A 415 8.59 11.36 -20.19
CA GLN A 415 7.38 11.67 -20.97
C GLN A 415 6.27 12.36 -20.16
N ALA A 416 6.05 11.90 -18.92
CA ALA A 416 5.12 12.52 -17.99
C ALA A 416 5.89 13.23 -16.86
N PRO A 417 6.08 14.57 -16.91
CA PRO A 417 6.84 15.28 -15.91
C PRO A 417 6.14 15.23 -14.55
N LEU A 418 6.87 14.75 -13.53
CA LEU A 418 6.42 14.71 -12.14
C LEU A 418 7.17 15.74 -11.30
N LEU A 419 6.42 16.61 -10.65
CA LEU A 419 6.94 17.57 -9.68
C LEU A 419 6.54 17.17 -8.26
N PHE A 420 7.42 17.49 -7.32
CA PHE A 420 7.24 17.21 -5.90
C PHE A 420 6.64 18.42 -5.20
N THR A 421 5.95 18.17 -4.09
CA THR A 421 5.46 19.25 -3.23
C THR A 421 6.63 20.01 -2.64
N GLY A 422 6.58 21.33 -2.73
CA GLY A 422 7.69 22.23 -2.38
C GLY A 422 7.72 23.44 -3.32
N SER A 423 8.78 24.26 -3.26
CA SER A 423 8.93 25.41 -4.16
C SER A 423 9.36 25.01 -5.58
N ILE A 424 9.18 25.91 -6.55
CA ILE A 424 9.77 25.75 -7.90
C ILE A 424 11.30 25.66 -7.79
N ARG A 425 11.91 26.49 -6.92
CA ARG A 425 13.34 26.45 -6.61
C ARG A 425 13.81 25.06 -6.21
N GLU A 426 13.16 24.47 -5.20
CA GLU A 426 13.47 23.12 -4.73
C GLU A 426 13.31 22.08 -5.84
N ASN A 427 12.24 22.18 -6.63
CA ASN A 427 12.01 21.27 -7.74
C ASN A 427 13.09 21.34 -8.81
N ILE A 428 13.69 22.51 -9.08
CA ILE A 428 14.82 22.60 -10.01
C ILE A 428 16.10 22.08 -9.34
N ARG A 429 16.35 22.47 -8.07
CA ARG A 429 17.52 22.06 -7.27
C ARG A 429 17.63 20.55 -7.04
N TRP A 430 16.54 19.79 -7.20
CA TRP A 430 16.59 18.32 -7.26
C TRP A 430 17.58 17.77 -8.32
N GLY A 431 17.88 18.55 -9.36
CA GLY A 431 18.92 18.20 -10.31
C GLY A 431 20.31 18.23 -9.67
N LYS A 432 20.62 19.26 -8.87
CA LYS A 432 21.94 19.51 -8.28
C LYS A 432 21.77 20.16 -6.90
N ASN A 433 22.02 19.40 -5.83
CA ASN A 433 21.69 19.81 -4.45
C ASN A 433 22.41 21.08 -4.00
N ASP A 434 23.65 21.27 -4.45
CA ASP A 434 24.55 22.39 -4.16
C ASP A 434 24.46 23.51 -5.21
N ALA A 435 23.42 23.51 -6.05
CA ALA A 435 23.25 24.53 -7.09
C ALA A 435 23.09 25.95 -6.51
N SER A 436 23.86 26.88 -7.07
CA SER A 436 23.75 28.31 -6.79
C SER A 436 22.40 28.85 -7.30
N GLU A 437 21.97 30.03 -6.83
CA GLU A 437 20.76 30.65 -7.39
C GLU A 437 20.95 31.02 -8.88
N ASP A 438 22.17 31.37 -9.29
CA ASP A 438 22.48 31.65 -10.69
C ASP A 438 22.36 30.39 -11.55
N ASP A 439 22.79 29.23 -11.06
CA ASP A 439 22.62 27.93 -11.74
C ASP A 439 21.11 27.65 -11.97
N ILE A 440 20.28 27.89 -10.94
CA ILE A 440 18.83 27.68 -11.01
C ILE A 440 18.20 28.63 -12.04
N ILE A 441 18.60 29.90 -12.03
CA ILE A 441 18.09 30.90 -12.97
C ILE A 441 18.54 30.57 -14.40
N GLN A 442 19.79 30.18 -14.60
CA GLN A 442 20.30 29.84 -15.92
C GLN A 442 19.59 28.60 -16.48
N ALA A 443 19.47 27.53 -15.70
CA ALA A 443 18.73 26.34 -16.11
C ALA A 443 17.25 26.64 -16.44
N ALA A 444 16.61 27.53 -15.69
CA ALA A 444 15.25 27.97 -15.98
C ALA A 444 15.13 28.85 -17.23
N LYS A 445 16.17 29.65 -17.56
CA LYS A 445 16.24 30.42 -18.80
C LYS A 445 16.41 29.48 -19.99
N ASP A 446 17.35 28.55 -19.91
CA ASP A 446 17.61 27.57 -20.98
C ASP A 446 16.36 26.73 -21.24
N ALA A 447 15.68 26.31 -20.18
CA ALA A 447 14.41 25.59 -20.26
C ALA A 447 13.20 26.44 -20.68
N GLN A 448 13.37 27.74 -20.99
CA GLN A 448 12.30 28.66 -21.41
C GLN A 448 11.15 28.79 -20.39
N ILE A 449 11.44 28.75 -19.09
CA ILE A 449 10.44 28.88 -18.01
C ILE A 449 10.69 30.06 -17.07
N HIS A 450 11.87 30.67 -17.10
CA HIS A 450 12.23 31.81 -16.24
C HIS A 450 11.18 32.94 -16.22
N ASP A 451 10.77 33.43 -17.38
CA ASP A 451 9.80 34.54 -17.47
C ASP A 451 8.43 34.15 -16.91
N THR A 452 8.03 32.88 -17.12
CA THR A 452 6.80 32.36 -16.54
C THR A 452 6.89 32.34 -15.02
N ILE A 453 8.02 31.88 -14.47
CA ILE A 453 8.25 31.83 -13.02
C ILE A 453 8.23 33.24 -12.43
N LYS A 454 8.88 34.21 -13.07
CA LYS A 454 8.93 35.60 -12.63
C LYS A 454 7.55 36.25 -12.54
N ASN A 455 6.61 35.84 -13.40
CA ASN A 455 5.24 36.32 -13.41
C ASN A 455 4.32 35.62 -12.39
N LEU A 456 4.79 34.57 -11.70
CA LEU A 456 4.03 33.96 -10.62
C LEU A 456 4.10 34.84 -9.36
N PRO A 457 3.06 34.85 -8.51
CA PRO A 457 2.99 35.74 -7.34
C PRO A 457 4.21 35.69 -6.41
N ASN A 458 4.83 34.51 -6.26
CA ASN A 458 5.98 34.30 -5.38
C ASN A 458 7.24 33.90 -6.17
N GLY A 459 7.29 34.13 -7.49
CA GLY A 459 8.47 33.78 -8.28
C GLY A 459 8.87 32.30 -8.13
N TYR A 460 10.16 32.06 -7.88
CA TYR A 460 10.73 30.74 -7.60
C TYR A 460 10.26 30.09 -6.29
N ASP A 461 9.77 30.90 -5.35
CA ASP A 461 9.21 30.45 -4.07
C ASP A 461 7.74 30.03 -4.17
N THR A 462 7.16 30.09 -5.37
CA THR A 462 5.81 29.59 -5.63
C THR A 462 5.70 28.12 -5.26
N GLN A 463 4.73 27.80 -4.41
CA GLN A 463 4.51 26.46 -3.89
C GLN A 463 3.79 25.58 -4.91
N ILE A 464 4.41 24.45 -5.20
CA ILE A 464 3.91 23.42 -6.10
C ILE A 464 3.10 22.40 -5.27
N GLY A 465 1.81 22.23 -5.60
CA GLY A 465 0.96 21.20 -5.01
C GLY A 465 1.34 19.79 -5.45
N GLN A 466 0.72 18.76 -4.86
CA GLN A 466 1.02 17.35 -5.17
C GLN A 466 0.95 17.07 -6.69
N LYS A 467 1.99 16.43 -7.24
CA LYS A 467 2.16 16.16 -8.69
C LYS A 467 2.11 17.43 -9.58
N GLY A 468 2.43 18.58 -9.00
CA GLY A 468 2.39 19.86 -9.70
C GLY A 468 1.01 20.27 -10.20
N VAL A 469 -0.06 19.94 -9.48
CA VAL A 469 -1.45 20.23 -9.90
C VAL A 469 -1.70 21.71 -10.23
N ASN A 470 -0.90 22.62 -9.69
CA ASN A 470 -1.03 24.06 -9.86
C ASN A 470 -0.41 24.60 -11.17
N LEU A 471 0.30 23.77 -11.94
CA LEU A 471 0.97 24.15 -13.19
C LEU A 471 0.32 23.48 -14.40
N SER A 472 0.37 24.15 -15.56
CA SER A 472 -0.05 23.58 -16.84
C SER A 472 0.92 22.48 -17.30
N GLY A 473 0.50 21.63 -18.25
CA GLY A 473 1.34 20.54 -18.77
C GLY A 473 2.70 21.03 -19.28
N GLY A 474 2.71 22.03 -20.16
CA GLY A 474 3.95 22.60 -20.69
C GLY A 474 4.82 23.28 -19.62
N GLN A 475 4.22 23.90 -18.59
CA GLN A 475 4.98 24.46 -17.47
C GLN A 475 5.69 23.37 -16.67
N LYS A 476 5.01 22.26 -16.35
CA LYS A 476 5.62 21.13 -15.64
C LYS A 476 6.79 20.54 -16.43
N GLN A 477 6.60 20.42 -17.75
CA GLN A 477 7.60 19.88 -18.64
C GLN A 477 8.86 20.75 -18.64
N ARG A 478 8.73 22.08 -18.78
CA ARG A 478 9.89 22.99 -18.73
C ARG A 478 10.57 23.05 -17.37
N VAL A 479 9.84 22.94 -16.26
CA VAL A 479 10.47 22.78 -14.92
C VAL A 479 11.24 21.46 -14.84
N SER A 480 10.72 20.38 -15.42
CA SER A 480 11.43 19.09 -15.48
C SER A 480 12.68 19.16 -16.37
N ILE A 481 12.63 19.94 -17.46
CA ILE A 481 13.79 20.20 -18.32
C ILE A 481 14.85 20.99 -17.55
N ALA A 482 14.46 22.07 -16.85
CA ALA A 482 15.40 22.84 -16.01
C ALA A 482 16.09 21.94 -14.96
N ARG A 483 15.35 21.01 -14.35
CA ARG A 483 15.90 20.00 -13.41
C ARG A 483 16.93 19.07 -14.08
N ALA A 484 16.77 18.74 -15.35
CA ALA A 484 17.76 17.94 -16.07
C ALA A 484 18.99 18.76 -16.47
N LEU A 485 18.80 20.00 -16.94
CA LEU A 485 19.87 20.86 -17.45
C LEU A 485 20.80 21.37 -16.35
N ILE A 486 20.29 21.66 -15.15
CA ILE A 486 21.11 22.16 -14.02
C ILE A 486 22.22 21.18 -13.59
N ARG A 487 22.16 19.92 -14.03
CA ARG A 487 23.20 18.92 -13.79
C ARG A 487 24.44 19.11 -14.65
N HIS A 488 24.36 19.89 -15.73
CA HIS A 488 25.35 19.88 -16.81
C HIS A 488 25.66 18.45 -17.27
N PRO A 489 24.63 17.72 -17.77
CA PRO A 489 24.75 16.31 -18.05
C PRO A 489 25.73 16.02 -19.20
N LYS A 490 26.37 14.86 -19.17
CA LYS A 490 27.13 14.31 -20.32
C LYS A 490 26.23 13.61 -21.32
N ILE A 491 25.11 13.10 -20.84
CA ILE A 491 24.07 12.48 -21.65
C ILE A 491 22.73 13.13 -21.29
N LEU A 492 22.09 13.79 -22.25
CA LEU A 492 20.76 14.39 -22.12
C LEU A 492 19.72 13.51 -22.81
N MET A 493 18.68 13.13 -22.08
CA MET A 493 17.62 12.24 -22.55
C MET A 493 16.27 12.94 -22.42
N LEU A 494 15.60 13.17 -23.54
CA LEU A 494 14.31 13.85 -23.65
C LEU A 494 13.26 12.89 -24.17
N ASP A 495 12.47 12.30 -23.28
CA ASP A 495 11.38 11.38 -23.68
C ASP A 495 10.12 12.19 -23.98
N ASP A 496 9.80 12.41 -25.26
CA ASP A 496 8.60 13.11 -25.74
C ASP A 496 8.37 14.48 -25.05
N SER A 497 9.49 15.13 -24.70
CA SER A 497 9.53 16.25 -23.76
C SER A 497 9.25 17.62 -24.39
N THR A 498 9.03 17.66 -25.71
CA THR A 498 8.71 18.89 -26.45
C THR A 498 7.28 18.88 -27.03
N SER A 499 6.52 17.81 -26.81
CA SER A 499 5.17 17.63 -27.36
C SER A 499 4.17 18.69 -26.89
N ALA A 500 4.25 19.13 -25.63
CA ALA A 500 3.35 20.15 -25.08
C ALA A 500 3.83 21.60 -25.26
N LEU A 501 4.92 21.80 -26.03
CA LEU A 501 5.47 23.12 -26.34
C LEU A 501 4.97 23.60 -27.70
N ASP A 502 4.70 24.90 -27.81
CA ASP A 502 4.51 25.56 -29.09
C ASP A 502 5.83 25.62 -29.87
N LEU A 503 5.74 25.71 -31.20
CA LEU A 503 6.88 25.64 -32.11
C LEU A 503 7.98 26.67 -31.79
N LYS A 504 7.60 27.88 -31.37
CA LYS A 504 8.56 28.96 -31.08
C LYS A 504 9.32 28.69 -29.79
N THR A 505 8.62 28.24 -28.75
CA THR A 505 9.24 27.84 -27.48
C THR A 505 10.12 26.61 -27.66
N GLU A 506 9.68 25.63 -28.46
CA GLU A 506 10.45 24.43 -28.80
C GLU A 506 11.76 24.77 -29.52
N SER A 507 11.71 25.60 -30.57
CA SER A 507 12.90 26.02 -31.31
C SER A 507 13.95 26.66 -30.38
N ARG A 508 13.52 27.62 -29.55
CA ARG A 508 14.42 28.31 -28.59
C ARG A 508 15.02 27.36 -27.56
N LEU A 509 14.24 26.36 -27.13
CA LEU A 509 14.72 25.34 -26.21
C LEU A 509 15.79 24.48 -26.87
N LEU A 510 15.58 24.03 -28.11
CA LEU A 510 16.57 23.25 -28.86
C LEU A 510 17.84 24.08 -29.12
N ASP A 511 17.70 25.37 -29.43
CA ASP A 511 18.83 26.29 -29.58
C ASP A 511 19.63 26.44 -28.28
N ALA A 512 18.96 26.47 -27.12
CA ALA A 512 19.63 26.49 -25.83
C ALA A 512 20.34 25.16 -25.53
N ILE A 513 19.70 24.02 -25.80
CA ILE A 513 20.29 22.68 -25.66
C ILE A 513 21.51 22.52 -26.58
N ASN A 514 21.50 23.14 -27.75
CA ASN A 514 22.62 23.09 -28.69
C ASN A 514 23.93 23.67 -28.12
N GLN A 515 23.84 24.50 -27.06
CA GLN A 515 25.01 25.07 -26.38
C GLN A 515 25.63 24.11 -25.35
N TYR A 516 24.97 23.00 -25.02
CA TYR A 516 25.48 22.01 -24.09
C TYR A 516 26.35 20.99 -24.82
N GLU A 517 27.59 20.80 -24.36
CA GLU A 517 28.53 19.79 -24.85
C GLU A 517 28.18 18.40 -24.31
N CYS A 518 27.06 17.83 -24.77
CA CYS A 518 26.54 16.56 -24.30
C CYS A 518 25.90 15.73 -25.40
N THR A 519 25.99 14.40 -25.28
CA THR A 519 25.29 13.46 -26.15
C THR A 519 23.79 13.58 -25.88
N THR A 520 22.98 13.83 -26.90
CA THR A 520 21.55 14.11 -26.72
C THR A 520 20.68 13.09 -27.43
N LEU A 521 19.77 12.45 -26.70
CA LEU A 521 18.77 11.55 -27.25
C LEU A 521 17.38 12.16 -27.09
N ILE A 522 16.65 12.31 -28.19
CA ILE A 522 15.32 12.91 -28.22
C ILE A 522 14.33 11.89 -28.77
N VAL A 523 13.39 11.45 -27.93
CA VAL A 523 12.20 10.73 -28.42
C VAL A 523 11.18 11.77 -28.81
N THR A 524 10.73 11.75 -30.06
CA THR A 524 9.69 12.66 -30.54
C THR A 524 8.91 12.01 -31.66
N GLN A 525 7.68 12.48 -31.85
CA GLN A 525 6.91 12.19 -33.06
C GLN A 525 7.07 13.30 -34.10
N LYS A 526 7.56 14.49 -33.74
CA LYS A 526 7.64 15.64 -34.63
C LYS A 526 8.84 15.50 -35.58
N VAL A 527 8.57 15.51 -36.89
CA VAL A 527 9.64 15.44 -37.89
C VAL A 527 10.50 16.71 -37.88
N THR A 528 9.93 17.88 -37.58
CA THR A 528 10.69 19.14 -37.44
C THR A 528 11.84 19.04 -36.44
N THR A 529 11.61 18.40 -35.29
CA THR A 529 12.64 18.16 -34.27
C THR A 529 13.67 17.13 -34.75
N ALA A 530 13.24 16.14 -35.54
CA ALA A 530 14.13 15.12 -36.08
C ALA A 530 15.11 15.67 -37.13
N MET A 531 14.65 16.64 -37.93
CA MET A 531 15.46 17.31 -38.95
C MET A 531 16.65 18.09 -38.37
N SER A 532 16.56 18.53 -37.11
CA SER A 532 17.64 19.29 -36.45
C SER A 532 18.66 18.42 -35.73
N THR A 533 18.58 17.09 -35.85
CA THR A 533 19.52 16.14 -35.23
C THR A 533 20.48 15.51 -36.23
N ASP A 534 21.60 14.99 -35.72
CA ASP A 534 22.66 14.44 -36.57
C ASP A 534 22.21 13.15 -37.24
N ARG A 535 21.52 12.27 -36.49
CA ARG A 535 20.97 11.01 -36.99
C ARG A 535 19.61 10.71 -36.37
N ILE A 536 18.82 9.95 -37.12
CA ILE A 536 17.48 9.51 -36.74
C ILE A 536 17.48 7.99 -36.65
N PHE A 537 16.97 7.46 -35.55
CA PHE A 537 16.74 6.05 -35.31
C PHE A 537 15.25 5.77 -35.49
N LEU A 538 14.91 5.03 -36.54
CA LEU A 538 13.55 4.58 -36.78
C LEU A 538 13.35 3.21 -36.12
N MET A 539 12.50 3.18 -35.10
CA MET A 539 12.16 1.96 -34.38
C MET A 539 10.76 1.47 -34.72
N ASP A 540 10.63 0.16 -34.88
CA ASP A 540 9.35 -0.53 -34.96
C ASP A 540 9.43 -1.88 -34.27
N ASP A 541 8.36 -2.24 -33.56
CA ASP A 541 8.22 -3.52 -32.83
C ASP A 541 9.47 -3.96 -32.03
N GLY A 542 10.14 -3.02 -31.36
CA GLY A 542 11.32 -3.30 -30.53
C GLY A 542 12.63 -3.47 -31.29
N GLN A 543 12.65 -3.28 -32.60
CA GLN A 543 13.82 -3.36 -33.46
C GLN A 543 14.20 -2.00 -34.04
N LEU A 544 15.47 -1.84 -34.39
CA LEU A 544 15.98 -0.68 -35.11
C LEU A 544 15.89 -0.98 -36.61
N LEU A 545 14.92 -0.37 -37.29
CA LEU A 545 14.67 -0.61 -38.71
C LEU A 545 15.66 0.14 -39.60
N ASP A 546 15.76 1.45 -39.40
CA ASP A 546 16.58 2.32 -40.23
C ASP A 546 17.32 3.35 -39.38
N VAL A 547 18.52 3.71 -39.84
CA VAL A 547 19.37 4.73 -39.22
C VAL A 547 19.97 5.61 -40.29
N GLY A 548 19.79 6.92 -40.17
CA GLY A 548 20.37 7.86 -41.12
C GLY A 548 19.99 9.30 -40.84
N ARG A 549 20.42 10.20 -41.71
CA ARG A 549 19.99 11.60 -41.69
C ARG A 549 18.60 11.75 -42.31
N HIS A 550 17.92 12.86 -42.05
CA HIS A 550 16.60 13.15 -42.60
C HIS A 550 16.57 12.99 -44.14
N ASP A 551 17.47 13.66 -44.84
CA ASP A 551 17.60 13.67 -46.30
C ASP A 551 17.87 12.28 -46.90
N GLN A 552 18.48 11.39 -46.12
CA GLN A 552 18.73 10.00 -46.50
C GLN A 552 17.49 9.12 -46.27
N LEU A 553 16.87 9.24 -45.09
CA LEU A 553 15.73 8.39 -44.70
C LEU A 553 14.47 8.68 -45.50
N VAL A 554 14.22 9.93 -45.90
CA VAL A 554 13.09 10.24 -46.82
C VAL A 554 13.20 9.45 -48.13
N LYS A 555 14.43 9.24 -48.62
CA LYS A 555 14.68 8.53 -49.88
C LYS A 555 14.71 7.02 -49.70
N THR A 556 15.24 6.53 -48.58
CA THR A 556 15.57 5.11 -48.38
C THR A 556 14.54 4.34 -47.56
N SER A 557 13.82 4.98 -46.64
CA SER A 557 12.87 4.32 -45.73
C SER A 557 11.43 4.69 -46.08
N ASP A 558 10.65 3.68 -46.51
CA ASP A 558 9.23 3.85 -46.83
C ASP A 558 8.40 4.23 -45.60
N LEU A 559 8.74 3.70 -44.42
CA LEU A 559 8.05 4.03 -43.18
C LEU A 559 8.34 5.47 -42.76
N TYR A 560 9.61 5.90 -42.82
CA TYR A 560 9.96 7.29 -42.52
C TYR A 560 9.26 8.26 -43.47
N ARG A 561 9.25 7.98 -44.78
CA ARG A 561 8.56 8.82 -45.77
C ARG A 561 7.07 8.98 -45.46
N LYS A 562 6.38 7.89 -45.10
CA LYS A 562 4.96 7.95 -44.68
C LYS A 562 4.75 8.82 -43.44
N ILE A 563 5.69 8.80 -42.48
CA ILE A 563 5.63 9.66 -41.29
C ILE A 563 5.77 11.13 -41.70
N VAL A 564 6.71 11.46 -42.59
CA VAL A 564 6.88 12.82 -43.12
C VAL A 564 5.64 13.29 -43.88
N GLU A 565 5.14 12.49 -44.82
CA GLU A 565 3.91 12.76 -45.59
C GLU A 565 2.70 12.99 -44.68
N SER A 566 2.61 12.27 -43.54
CA SER A 566 1.49 12.43 -42.60
C SER A 566 1.48 13.76 -41.86
N GLN A 567 2.64 14.43 -41.73
CA GLN A 567 2.78 15.69 -40.98
C GLN A 567 2.81 16.93 -41.86
N PHE A 568 3.42 16.84 -43.05
CA PHE A 568 3.56 17.96 -43.98
C PHE A 568 2.66 17.86 -45.22
N GLY A 569 1.90 16.77 -45.38
CA GLY A 569 1.15 16.51 -46.62
C GLY A 569 2.05 16.05 -47.76
N LYS A 570 1.47 15.59 -48.87
CA LYS A 570 2.22 15.00 -50.00
C LYS A 570 2.98 16.02 -50.85
N GLU A 571 2.62 17.29 -50.79
CA GLU A 571 3.16 18.34 -51.67
C GLU A 571 4.46 18.97 -51.12
N ASP A 572 4.67 18.98 -49.79
CA ASP A 572 5.83 19.63 -49.15
C ASP A 572 7.05 18.70 -48.94
N VAL A 573 6.95 17.40 -49.26
CA VAL A 573 8.02 16.39 -49.00
C VAL A 573 9.25 16.56 -49.91
N HIS A 574 9.13 17.35 -50.98
CA HIS A 574 10.21 17.60 -51.94
C HIS A 574 10.87 18.97 -51.79
N GLU A 575 10.33 19.87 -50.95
CA GLU A 575 10.87 21.23 -50.76
C GLU A 575 11.70 21.40 -49.47
N HIS A 576 11.76 20.40 -48.58
CA HIS A 576 12.41 20.49 -47.27
C HIS A 576 13.39 19.35 -46.96
#